data_AF-A0A5N5SSE2-F1
#
_entry.id   AF-A0A5N5SSE2-F1
#
_cell.length_a   1.000
_cell.length_b   1.000
_cell.length_c   1.000
_cell.angle_alpha   90.00
_cell.angle_beta   90.00
_cell.angle_gamma   90.00
#
_symmetry.space_group_name_H-M   'P 1'
#
loop_
_entity.id
_entity.type
_entity.pdbx_description
1 polymer ?
#
loop_
_entity_poly.entity_id
_entity_poly.type
_entity_poly.pdbx_seq_one_letter_code
_entity_poly.pdbx_strand_id
1 'polypeptide(L)'
;MNAARTIVHELAHQWFGNLVTPEWWTELWLNEGFASYMEYIGLNAWLSLASTLYFRNFFKSMYGVADFINNIRGCSVSSELCSAPCGSSVIRMMSSFLTENTFRKGLSKYLTEKAFKNAVQDDLWHHLTQQAHEDKTLDKDKTVKEIMDTWTLQMGFPVLNVTNNKNGKATLTQERFLLSKNASSSNTKDSYRWWIPITFASRENPNFNVTNPKLWMSPKESTKTIEIPKDGWVIFNNKQTGVYRVNYDDRNWEMIIDQLLIDHTVIDPINRAQIIDDAMTLAQAGLLPYETAFKLLSYLKKETEYVPWGTALDSLKYIKRMFQHTGGYGALREFSLSLILPIFEKLEFEEKENDNVLDKIKRVEILSRVCSLGYKPCVNLSVDLYKAWMENPDLSKISPNFKKFVFCIAIREGGFDEWKFSWDRYEKSNDGAEKNLLLNALGCSKKSWILNEYLNRGIKEGKGIRKQDSASVFKSLKDFLKKNKDGLLPAERAAQQALEKAENNLKWMDNYYQVILDWLNNNNFRNNI
;
A
#
# COMPACT_ATOMS: atom_id res chain seq x y z
N MET A 1 -5.94 12.81 11.22
CA MET A 1 -5.47 12.53 9.84
C MET A 1 -6.61 12.25 8.89
N ASN A 2 -7.47 11.24 9.13
CA ASN A 2 -8.57 10.92 8.20
C ASN A 2 -9.52 12.09 7.93
N ALA A 3 -9.94 12.83 8.98
CA ALA A 3 -10.81 13.99 8.81
C ALA A 3 -10.18 15.10 7.94
N ALA A 4 -8.91 15.44 8.21
CA ALA A 4 -8.18 16.42 7.40
C ALA A 4 -8.06 15.98 5.93
N ARG A 5 -7.80 14.68 5.69
CA ARG A 5 -7.75 14.11 4.36
C ARG A 5 -9.07 14.26 3.62
N THR A 6 -10.18 13.87 4.25
CA THR A 6 -11.52 14.03 3.68
C THR A 6 -11.84 15.48 3.37
N ILE A 7 -11.54 16.42 4.28
CA ILE A 7 -11.76 17.85 4.02
C ILE A 7 -10.99 18.31 2.78
N VAL A 8 -9.71 17.96 2.66
CA VAL A 8 -8.91 18.35 1.48
C VAL A 8 -9.44 17.70 0.19
N HIS A 9 -9.88 16.44 0.24
CA HIS A 9 -10.52 15.74 -0.90
C HIS A 9 -11.77 16.48 -1.39
N GLU A 10 -12.70 16.79 -0.48
CA GLU A 10 -13.95 17.47 -0.82
C GLU A 10 -13.74 18.94 -1.23
N LEU A 11 -12.71 19.59 -0.69
CA LEU A 11 -12.30 20.93 -1.15
C LEU A 11 -11.70 20.88 -2.56
N ALA A 12 -10.93 19.83 -2.90
CA ALA A 12 -10.41 19.67 -4.25
C ALA A 12 -11.53 19.47 -5.28
N HIS A 13 -12.63 18.81 -4.91
CA HIS A 13 -13.81 18.66 -5.76
C HIS A 13 -14.49 19.98 -6.12
N GLN A 14 -14.27 21.06 -5.37
CA GLN A 14 -14.77 22.39 -5.77
C GLN A 14 -14.22 22.83 -7.14
N TRP A 15 -13.01 22.37 -7.51
CA TRP A 15 -12.44 22.55 -8.84
C TRP A 15 -12.62 21.31 -9.74
N PHE A 16 -12.23 20.14 -9.25
CA PHE A 16 -12.26 18.88 -9.99
C PHE A 16 -13.54 18.09 -9.70
N GLY A 17 -14.61 18.47 -10.40
CA GLY A 17 -15.92 17.85 -10.29
C GLY A 17 -17.05 18.87 -10.31
N ASN A 18 -16.93 19.94 -9.53
CA ASN A 18 -17.94 21.00 -9.47
C ASN A 18 -17.72 22.07 -10.54
N LEU A 19 -16.54 22.73 -10.55
CA LEU A 19 -16.23 23.76 -11.55
C LEU A 19 -16.06 23.16 -12.96
N VAL A 20 -15.34 22.05 -13.05
CA VAL A 20 -15.19 21.27 -14.28
C VAL A 20 -15.71 19.87 -14.00
N THR A 21 -16.79 19.49 -14.67
CA THR A 21 -17.50 18.23 -14.43
C THR A 21 -17.20 17.24 -15.55
N PRO A 22 -17.06 15.92 -15.30
CA PRO A 22 -16.90 14.95 -16.35
C PRO A 22 -18.10 14.98 -17.31
N GLU A 23 -17.86 14.75 -18.60
CA GLU A 23 -18.96 14.63 -19.57
C GLU A 23 -19.82 13.39 -19.31
N TRP A 24 -19.21 12.31 -18.82
CA TRP A 24 -19.90 11.08 -18.46
C TRP A 24 -19.17 10.31 -17.35
N TRP A 25 -19.85 9.36 -16.71
CA TRP A 25 -19.30 8.54 -15.61
C TRP A 25 -18.07 7.71 -15.98
N THR A 26 -17.80 7.49 -17.28
CA THR A 26 -16.56 6.87 -17.76
C THR A 26 -15.32 7.72 -17.48
N GLU A 27 -15.48 9.03 -17.27
CA GLU A 27 -14.41 9.98 -16.94
C GLU A 27 -14.33 10.29 -15.44
N LEU A 28 -15.05 9.55 -14.58
CA LEU A 28 -15.10 9.80 -13.13
C LEU A 28 -13.71 9.85 -12.46
N TRP A 29 -12.73 9.17 -13.04
CA TRP A 29 -11.33 9.20 -12.59
C TRP A 29 -10.68 10.59 -12.66
N LEU A 30 -11.15 11.48 -13.55
CA LEU A 30 -10.70 12.88 -13.59
C LEU A 30 -11.12 13.64 -12.33
N ASN A 31 -12.22 13.26 -11.68
CA ASN A 31 -12.62 13.87 -10.42
C ASN A 31 -11.91 13.20 -9.25
N GLU A 32 -12.19 11.90 -9.06
CA GLU A 32 -11.71 11.15 -7.90
C GLU A 32 -10.18 11.03 -7.87
N GLY A 33 -9.56 10.86 -9.03
CA GLY A 33 -8.11 10.80 -9.15
C GLY A 33 -7.43 12.12 -8.79
N PHE A 34 -7.98 13.26 -9.24
CA PHE A 34 -7.43 14.58 -8.91
C PHE A 34 -7.72 14.97 -7.47
N ALA A 35 -8.92 14.72 -6.96
CA ALA A 35 -9.24 14.98 -5.55
C ALA A 35 -8.30 14.18 -4.64
N SER A 36 -8.11 12.88 -4.91
CA SER A 36 -7.12 12.06 -4.20
C SER A 36 -5.69 12.56 -4.38
N TYR A 37 -5.28 13.01 -5.57
CA TYR A 37 -3.95 13.60 -5.76
C TYR A 37 -3.76 14.87 -4.91
N MET A 38 -4.79 15.73 -4.86
CA MET A 38 -4.79 16.98 -4.11
C MET A 38 -4.87 16.78 -2.60
N GLU A 39 -5.47 15.69 -2.11
CA GLU A 39 -5.39 15.30 -0.68
C GLU A 39 -3.94 15.38 -0.19
N TYR A 40 -3.01 14.84 -0.98
CA TYR A 40 -1.61 14.75 -0.59
C TYR A 40 -0.90 16.10 -0.66
N ILE A 41 -1.14 16.87 -1.71
CA ILE A 41 -0.56 18.21 -1.85
C ILE A 41 -1.08 19.14 -0.76
N GLY A 42 -2.40 19.13 -0.50
CA GLY A 42 -3.02 19.97 0.51
C GLY A 42 -2.60 19.59 1.92
N LEU A 43 -2.56 18.30 2.26
CA LEU A 43 -2.06 17.84 3.56
C LEU A 43 -0.57 18.11 3.75
N ASN A 44 0.23 18.06 2.69
CA ASN A 44 1.60 18.51 2.74
C ASN A 44 1.68 19.99 3.14
N ALA A 45 1.02 20.86 2.37
CA ALA A 45 1.07 22.29 2.62
C ALA A 45 0.54 22.67 4.02
N TRP A 46 -0.48 21.95 4.51
CA TRP A 46 -1.10 22.24 5.80
C TRP A 46 -0.33 21.67 6.99
N LEU A 47 0.16 20.44 6.91
CA LEU A 47 0.70 19.71 8.07
C LEU A 47 2.18 19.30 7.89
N SER A 48 2.84 19.73 6.81
CA SER A 48 4.21 19.30 6.43
C SER A 48 4.36 17.78 6.36
N LEU A 49 3.27 17.07 5.99
CA LEU A 49 3.19 15.60 5.98
C LEU A 49 3.68 14.96 4.65
N ALA A 50 4.60 15.65 3.98
CA ALA A 50 4.62 15.91 2.54
C ALA A 50 4.65 14.80 1.52
N SER A 51 5.33 13.70 1.82
CA SER A 51 5.78 12.79 0.76
C SER A 51 5.66 11.35 1.23
N THR A 52 6.01 11.07 2.46
CA THR A 52 6.06 9.72 3.04
C THR A 52 4.69 9.03 3.19
N LEU A 53 3.61 9.78 3.51
CA LEU A 53 2.25 9.23 3.58
C LEU A 53 1.64 8.99 2.18
N TYR A 54 2.03 9.81 1.20
CA TYR A 54 1.70 9.59 -0.21
C TYR A 54 2.22 8.22 -0.66
N PHE A 55 3.51 7.94 -0.41
CA PHE A 55 4.13 6.68 -0.83
C PHE A 55 3.43 5.47 -0.27
N ARG A 56 3.07 5.51 1.00
CA ARG A 56 2.35 4.39 1.62
C ARG A 56 0.99 4.13 0.97
N ASN A 57 0.23 5.16 0.62
CA ASN A 57 -1.06 4.98 -0.06
C ASN A 57 -0.88 4.56 -1.52
N PHE A 58 0.20 5.00 -2.18
CA PHE A 58 0.61 4.56 -3.51
C PHE A 58 1.04 3.08 -3.52
N PHE A 59 1.83 2.63 -2.54
CA PHE A 59 2.17 1.21 -2.39
C PHE A 59 0.93 0.34 -2.18
N LYS A 60 0.04 0.78 -1.28
CA LYS A 60 -1.26 0.11 -1.06
C LYS A 60 -2.14 0.13 -2.31
N SER A 61 -2.12 1.21 -3.10
CA SER A 61 -2.86 1.28 -4.35
C SER A 61 -2.29 0.27 -5.33
N MET A 62 -0.98 0.25 -5.60
CA MET A 62 -0.34 -0.70 -6.52
C MET A 62 -0.55 -2.17 -6.12
N TYR A 63 -0.47 -2.49 -4.82
CA TYR A 63 -0.86 -3.81 -4.30
C TYR A 63 -2.34 -4.12 -4.54
N GLY A 64 -3.24 -3.14 -4.32
CA GLY A 64 -4.66 -3.27 -4.62
C GLY A 64 -4.96 -3.42 -6.11
N VAL A 65 -4.28 -2.65 -6.97
CA VAL A 65 -4.40 -2.71 -8.44
C VAL A 65 -3.96 -4.07 -8.96
N ALA A 66 -2.94 -4.70 -8.36
CA ALA A 66 -2.56 -6.07 -8.72
C ALA A 66 -3.69 -7.09 -8.46
N ASP A 67 -4.56 -6.83 -7.47
CA ASP A 67 -5.77 -7.61 -7.18
C ASP A 67 -6.97 -7.19 -8.09
N PHE A 68 -6.93 -6.03 -8.76
CA PHE A 68 -8.04 -5.49 -9.57
C PHE A 68 -7.79 -5.62 -11.09
N ILE A 69 -8.73 -6.28 -11.78
CA ILE A 69 -8.64 -6.63 -13.21
C ILE A 69 -9.09 -5.49 -14.15
N ASN A 70 -9.63 -4.38 -13.63
CA ASN A 70 -10.31 -3.38 -14.47
C ASN A 70 -9.41 -2.22 -14.93
N ASN A 71 -9.69 -1.69 -16.12
CA ASN A 71 -9.11 -0.43 -16.60
C ASN A 71 -9.75 0.77 -15.87
N ILE A 72 -9.00 1.87 -15.70
CA ILE A 72 -9.40 3.12 -15.01
C ILE A 72 -10.73 3.66 -15.55
N ARG A 73 -10.92 3.72 -16.88
CA ARG A 73 -12.20 4.12 -17.52
C ARG A 73 -13.36 3.14 -17.33
N GLY A 74 -13.05 1.86 -17.09
CA GLY A 74 -14.04 0.79 -16.87
C GLY A 74 -14.48 0.67 -15.41
N CYS A 75 -13.96 1.49 -14.49
CA CYS A 75 -14.36 1.50 -13.08
C CYS A 75 -15.63 2.35 -12.80
N SER A 76 -16.46 2.57 -13.83
CA SER A 76 -17.53 3.58 -13.87
C SER A 76 -18.75 3.35 -12.98
N VAL A 77 -18.91 2.23 -12.26
CA VAL A 77 -20.12 2.02 -11.42
C VAL A 77 -19.89 1.29 -10.09
N SER A 78 -18.80 0.54 -9.89
CA SER A 78 -18.75 -0.42 -8.76
C SER A 78 -17.65 -0.22 -7.70
N SER A 79 -16.85 0.84 -7.72
CA SER A 79 -16.07 1.24 -6.53
C SER A 79 -15.24 2.51 -6.74
N GLU A 80 -15.54 3.56 -5.99
CA GLU A 80 -14.63 4.70 -5.71
C GLU A 80 -13.21 4.24 -5.34
N LEU A 81 -13.08 3.07 -4.70
CA LEU A 81 -11.81 2.42 -4.33
C LEU A 81 -10.88 2.07 -5.52
N CYS A 82 -11.40 1.89 -6.74
CA CYS A 82 -10.58 1.63 -7.93
C CYS A 82 -10.09 2.93 -8.57
N SER A 83 -10.98 3.92 -8.69
CA SER A 83 -10.77 5.14 -9.47
C SER A 83 -9.76 6.10 -8.82
N ALA A 84 -9.93 6.36 -7.52
CA ALA A 84 -9.13 7.35 -6.78
C ALA A 84 -7.64 6.97 -6.63
N PRO A 85 -7.28 5.75 -6.16
CA PRO A 85 -5.89 5.39 -5.95
C PRO A 85 -5.12 5.18 -7.27
N CYS A 86 -5.75 4.63 -8.31
CA CYS A 86 -5.15 4.50 -9.64
C CYS A 86 -4.97 5.87 -10.31
N GLY A 87 -6.02 6.69 -10.30
CA GLY A 87 -6.02 8.02 -10.92
C GLY A 87 -4.95 8.93 -10.31
N SER A 88 -4.88 9.00 -8.97
CA SER A 88 -3.87 9.83 -8.28
C SER A 88 -2.42 9.39 -8.52
N SER A 89 -2.20 8.09 -8.72
CA SER A 89 -0.89 7.51 -9.05
C SER A 89 -0.43 7.94 -10.46
N VAL A 90 -1.32 7.80 -11.43
CA VAL A 90 -1.11 8.20 -12.82
C VAL A 90 -0.94 9.73 -12.93
N ILE A 91 -1.71 10.50 -12.17
CA ILE A 91 -1.60 11.97 -12.09
C ILE A 91 -0.26 12.41 -11.52
N ARG A 92 0.25 11.76 -10.47
CA ARG A 92 1.59 12.08 -9.96
C ARG A 92 2.67 11.76 -10.97
N MET A 93 2.56 10.64 -11.68
CA MET A 93 3.50 10.29 -12.75
C MET A 93 3.54 11.41 -13.80
N MET A 94 2.37 11.92 -14.21
CA MET A 94 2.27 13.09 -15.10
C MET A 94 2.94 14.33 -14.53
N SER A 95 2.62 14.68 -13.29
CA SER A 95 3.25 15.84 -12.64
C SER A 95 4.76 15.69 -12.54
N SER A 96 5.27 14.46 -12.40
CA SER A 96 6.71 14.19 -12.35
C SER A 96 7.37 14.39 -13.71
N PHE A 97 6.83 13.79 -14.78
CA PHE A 97 7.47 13.87 -16.10
C PHE A 97 7.27 15.21 -16.80
N LEU A 98 6.20 15.95 -16.47
CA LEU A 98 6.01 17.31 -16.96
C LEU A 98 6.74 18.36 -16.13
N THR A 99 7.23 17.99 -14.93
CA THR A 99 7.57 18.89 -13.83
C THR A 99 6.34 19.56 -13.19
N GLU A 100 6.40 19.81 -11.88
CA GLU A 100 5.28 20.37 -11.13
C GLU A 100 4.85 21.76 -11.65
N ASN A 101 5.81 22.60 -12.04
CA ASN A 101 5.55 23.94 -12.53
C ASN A 101 4.72 23.94 -13.82
N THR A 102 5.16 23.18 -14.83
CA THR A 102 4.43 23.03 -16.10
C THR A 102 3.08 22.36 -15.87
N PHE A 103 3.03 21.31 -15.05
CA PHE A 103 1.79 20.61 -14.72
C PHE A 103 0.76 21.56 -14.11
N ARG A 104 1.15 22.39 -13.14
CA ARG A 104 0.28 23.40 -12.51
C ARG A 104 -0.20 24.47 -13.50
N LYS A 105 0.68 24.99 -14.36
CA LYS A 105 0.28 25.96 -15.39
C LYS A 105 -0.72 25.36 -16.39
N GLY A 106 -0.48 24.14 -16.84
CA GLY A 106 -1.36 23.44 -17.78
C GLY A 106 -2.72 23.12 -17.16
N LEU A 107 -2.74 22.71 -15.88
CA LEU A 107 -3.98 22.56 -15.11
C LEU A 107 -4.73 23.88 -14.94
N SER A 108 -4.04 24.98 -14.68
CA SER A 108 -4.67 26.29 -14.53
C SER A 108 -5.37 26.72 -15.82
N LYS A 109 -4.73 26.50 -16.98
CA LYS A 109 -5.33 26.74 -18.30
C LYS A 109 -6.57 25.85 -18.50
N TYR A 110 -6.43 24.54 -18.27
CA TYR A 110 -7.54 23.58 -18.35
C TYR A 110 -8.75 24.00 -17.50
N LEU A 111 -8.53 24.31 -16.21
CA LEU A 111 -9.61 24.71 -15.29
C LEU A 111 -10.26 26.03 -15.70
N THR A 112 -9.50 26.97 -16.25
CA THR A 112 -10.02 28.27 -16.67
C THR A 112 -10.86 28.15 -17.95
N GLU A 113 -10.40 27.37 -18.93
CA GLU A 113 -11.10 27.21 -20.21
C GLU A 113 -12.34 26.30 -20.12
N LYS A 114 -12.28 25.29 -19.23
CA LYS A 114 -13.37 24.36 -18.97
C LYS A 114 -14.28 24.75 -17.79
N ALA A 115 -14.06 25.93 -17.19
CA ALA A 115 -14.90 26.44 -16.12
C ALA A 115 -16.38 26.44 -16.51
N PHE A 116 -17.22 25.86 -15.64
CA PHE A 116 -18.67 25.71 -15.79
C PHE A 116 -19.10 24.86 -17.00
N LYS A 117 -18.21 23.98 -17.48
CA LYS A 117 -18.46 23.07 -18.61
C LYS A 117 -18.13 21.63 -18.25
N ASN A 118 -18.53 20.74 -19.15
CA ASN A 118 -18.10 19.34 -19.12
C ASN A 118 -16.72 19.15 -19.76
N ALA A 119 -16.01 18.11 -19.34
CA ALA A 119 -14.70 17.74 -19.88
C ALA A 119 -14.52 16.22 -20.04
N VAL A 120 -13.69 15.86 -21.01
CA VAL A 120 -13.14 14.51 -21.20
C VAL A 120 -11.63 14.51 -21.00
N GLN A 121 -10.98 13.35 -20.83
CA GLN A 121 -9.53 13.30 -20.60
C GLN A 121 -8.71 14.00 -21.71
N ASP A 122 -9.19 13.98 -22.96
CA ASP A 122 -8.48 14.56 -24.10
C ASP A 122 -8.40 16.09 -24.00
N ASP A 123 -9.36 16.72 -23.31
CA ASP A 123 -9.29 18.15 -22.98
C ASP A 123 -8.12 18.44 -22.03
N LEU A 124 -7.95 17.61 -21.00
CA LEU A 124 -6.82 17.75 -20.07
C LEU A 124 -5.49 17.51 -20.81
N TRP A 125 -5.42 16.48 -21.66
CA TRP A 125 -4.24 16.16 -22.46
C TRP A 125 -3.83 17.31 -23.37
N HIS A 126 -4.80 17.99 -23.99
CA HIS A 126 -4.56 19.13 -24.85
C HIS A 126 -3.81 20.25 -24.11
N HIS A 127 -4.37 20.73 -22.99
CA HIS A 127 -3.79 21.83 -22.22
C HIS A 127 -2.43 21.48 -21.61
N LEU A 128 -2.27 20.24 -21.11
CA LEU A 128 -0.99 19.77 -20.58
C LEU A 128 0.07 19.66 -21.69
N THR A 129 -0.29 19.15 -22.87
CA THR A 129 0.63 19.07 -24.02
C THR A 129 1.10 20.45 -24.46
N GLN A 130 0.15 21.38 -24.62
CA GLN A 130 0.47 22.75 -25.01
C GLN A 130 1.45 23.39 -24.02
N GLN A 131 1.17 23.32 -22.72
CA GLN A 131 2.04 23.89 -21.70
C GLN A 131 3.41 23.20 -21.65
N ALA A 132 3.46 21.88 -21.83
CA ALA A 132 4.70 21.12 -21.83
C ALA A 132 5.62 21.48 -23.00
N HIS A 133 5.05 21.73 -24.18
CA HIS A 133 5.80 22.18 -25.35
C HIS A 133 6.26 23.64 -25.20
N GLU A 134 5.46 24.50 -24.59
CA GLU A 134 5.84 25.88 -24.26
C GLU A 134 7.02 25.92 -23.27
N ASP A 135 6.96 25.15 -22.18
CA ASP A 135 8.00 25.09 -21.16
C ASP A 135 9.17 24.16 -21.54
N LYS A 136 9.09 23.45 -22.68
CA LYS A 136 10.09 22.47 -23.17
C LYS A 136 10.37 21.32 -22.19
N THR A 137 9.35 20.88 -21.44
CA THR A 137 9.46 19.74 -20.52
C THR A 137 9.09 18.42 -21.18
N LEU A 138 8.42 18.45 -22.33
CA LEU A 138 8.15 17.31 -23.19
C LEU A 138 8.67 17.59 -24.60
N ASP A 139 9.26 16.58 -25.23
CA ASP A 139 9.72 16.69 -26.62
C ASP A 139 8.55 17.03 -27.56
N LYS A 140 8.82 17.84 -28.58
CA LYS A 140 7.80 18.30 -29.53
C LYS A 140 7.16 17.18 -30.35
N ASP A 141 7.84 16.05 -30.48
CA ASP A 141 7.36 14.87 -31.20
C ASP A 141 6.46 13.95 -30.35
N LYS A 142 6.24 14.30 -29.07
CA LYS A 142 5.43 13.53 -28.12
C LYS A 142 4.31 14.39 -27.59
N THR A 143 3.14 13.78 -27.41
CA THR A 143 2.00 14.40 -26.75
C THR A 143 1.68 13.70 -25.43
N VAL A 144 1.07 14.43 -24.49
CA VAL A 144 0.58 13.83 -23.25
C VAL A 144 -0.47 12.76 -23.59
N LYS A 145 -1.29 13.00 -24.62
CA LYS A 145 -2.29 12.03 -25.09
C LYS A 145 -1.68 10.68 -25.46
N GLU A 146 -0.67 10.68 -26.34
CA GLU A 146 -0.03 9.43 -26.80
C GLU A 146 0.58 8.62 -25.65
N ILE A 147 1.13 9.29 -24.63
CA ILE A 147 1.67 8.65 -23.44
C ILE A 147 0.53 8.12 -22.58
N MET A 148 -0.41 9.00 -22.21
CA MET A 148 -1.42 8.72 -21.18
C MET A 148 -2.54 7.81 -21.65
N ASP A 149 -2.84 7.75 -22.94
CA ASP A 149 -3.77 6.77 -23.49
C ASP A 149 -3.29 5.33 -23.19
N THR A 150 -1.97 5.09 -23.15
CA THR A 150 -1.44 3.77 -22.74
C THR A 150 -1.67 3.46 -21.26
N TRP A 151 -1.98 4.45 -20.42
CA TRP A 151 -2.22 4.27 -18.98
C TRP A 151 -3.70 4.30 -18.61
N THR A 152 -4.55 4.98 -19.40
CA THR A 152 -5.98 5.15 -19.08
C THR A 152 -6.92 4.29 -19.93
N LEU A 153 -6.47 3.78 -21.08
CA LEU A 153 -7.30 2.99 -22.00
C LEU A 153 -7.09 1.48 -21.88
N GLN A 154 -6.11 1.03 -21.10
CA GLN A 154 -5.85 -0.39 -20.88
C GLN A 154 -5.68 -0.72 -19.39
N MET A 155 -6.00 -1.96 -19.05
CA MET A 155 -5.97 -2.48 -17.69
C MET A 155 -4.57 -2.89 -17.23
N GLY A 156 -4.32 -2.74 -15.93
CA GLY A 156 -3.07 -3.14 -15.28
C GLY A 156 -1.93 -2.14 -15.51
N PHE A 157 -0.73 -2.56 -15.13
CA PHE A 157 0.50 -1.79 -15.24
C PHE A 157 1.68 -2.71 -15.53
N PRO A 158 2.83 -2.19 -16.01
CA PRO A 158 3.95 -3.04 -16.37
C PRO A 158 4.85 -3.39 -15.18
N VAL A 159 5.56 -4.51 -15.32
CA VAL A 159 6.85 -4.72 -14.68
C VAL A 159 7.95 -4.46 -15.71
N LEU A 160 8.94 -3.68 -15.30
CA LEU A 160 10.15 -3.39 -16.06
C LEU A 160 11.23 -4.38 -15.61
N ASN A 161 11.61 -5.32 -16.49
CA ASN A 161 12.71 -6.24 -16.23
C ASN A 161 14.02 -5.62 -16.73
N VAL A 162 15.04 -5.58 -15.87
CA VAL A 162 16.35 -4.99 -16.12
C VAL A 162 17.41 -6.09 -16.10
N THR A 163 18.10 -6.27 -17.22
CA THR A 163 19.20 -7.23 -17.36
C THR A 163 20.50 -6.50 -17.67
N ASN A 164 21.51 -6.63 -16.80
CA ASN A 164 22.82 -6.02 -17.00
C ASN A 164 23.66 -6.86 -18.00
N ASN A 165 24.06 -6.24 -19.11
CA ASN A 165 24.82 -6.89 -20.18
C ASN A 165 26.33 -6.97 -19.91
N LYS A 166 26.79 -6.57 -18.71
CA LYS A 166 28.20 -6.62 -18.25
C LYS A 166 29.20 -5.82 -19.09
N ASN A 167 28.71 -4.92 -19.94
CA ASN A 167 29.52 -4.08 -20.84
C ASN A 167 29.23 -2.59 -20.66
N GLY A 168 28.69 -2.19 -19.49
CA GLY A 168 28.20 -0.83 -19.24
C GLY A 168 26.85 -0.54 -19.90
N LYS A 169 26.07 -1.58 -20.22
CA LYS A 169 24.73 -1.45 -20.78
C LYS A 169 23.76 -2.37 -20.05
N ALA A 170 22.51 -1.95 -19.98
CA ALA A 170 21.39 -2.77 -19.51
C ALA A 170 20.33 -2.88 -20.60
N THR A 171 19.76 -4.07 -20.75
CA THR A 171 18.59 -4.31 -21.58
C THR A 171 17.34 -4.26 -20.71
N LEU A 172 16.39 -3.44 -21.11
CA LEU A 172 15.10 -3.23 -20.48
C LEU A 172 14.02 -3.92 -21.29
N THR A 173 13.14 -4.65 -20.62
CA THR A 173 11.92 -5.20 -21.22
C THR A 173 10.71 -4.86 -20.37
N GLN A 174 9.54 -4.75 -20.99
CA GLN A 174 8.29 -4.52 -20.29
C GLN A 174 7.33 -5.67 -20.55
N GLU A 175 6.60 -6.07 -19.51
CA GLU A 175 5.46 -6.97 -19.62
C GLU A 175 4.37 -6.54 -18.64
N ARG A 176 3.12 -6.88 -18.92
CA ARG A 176 2.03 -6.63 -17.97
C ARG A 176 2.27 -7.41 -16.68
N PHE A 177 2.27 -6.71 -15.55
CA PHE A 177 2.37 -7.34 -14.24
C PHE A 177 1.03 -8.00 -13.87
N LEU A 178 1.09 -9.27 -13.45
CA LEU A 178 -0.03 -10.04 -12.92
C LEU A 178 0.42 -10.78 -11.68
N LEU A 179 -0.37 -10.70 -10.59
CA LEU A 179 -0.05 -11.37 -9.33
C LEU A 179 -0.22 -12.90 -9.41
N SER A 180 -1.13 -13.37 -10.27
CA SER A 180 -1.32 -14.79 -10.57
C SER A 180 -1.51 -14.97 -12.09
N LYS A 181 -0.71 -15.83 -12.69
CA LYS A 181 -0.84 -16.22 -14.11
C LYS A 181 -1.84 -17.39 -14.17
N ASN A 182 -3.08 -17.12 -14.61
CA ASN A 182 -4.06 -18.16 -14.90
C ASN A 182 -3.95 -18.60 -16.38
N ALA A 183 -4.42 -19.81 -16.70
CA ALA A 183 -4.39 -20.34 -18.07
C ALA A 183 -5.11 -19.45 -19.09
N SER A 184 -6.08 -18.63 -18.65
CA SER A 184 -6.80 -17.67 -19.52
C SER A 184 -6.04 -16.35 -19.73
N SER A 185 -5.07 -16.01 -18.89
CA SER A 185 -4.28 -14.76 -19.00
C SER A 185 -3.00 -14.90 -19.83
N SER A 186 -2.66 -16.11 -20.30
CA SER A 186 -1.51 -16.34 -21.18
C SER A 186 -1.74 -15.89 -22.63
N ASN A 187 -2.99 -15.69 -23.06
CA ASN A 187 -3.36 -15.37 -24.44
C ASN A 187 -3.19 -13.88 -24.82
N THR A 188 -2.74 -13.01 -23.91
CA THR A 188 -2.64 -11.56 -24.13
C THR A 188 -1.21 -11.00 -24.01
N LYS A 189 -0.17 -11.85 -24.10
CA LYS A 189 1.23 -11.42 -23.91
C LYS A 189 1.66 -10.28 -24.85
N ASP A 190 1.04 -10.16 -26.02
CA ASP A 190 1.45 -9.18 -27.04
C ASP A 190 0.62 -7.88 -27.09
N SER A 191 -0.48 -7.76 -26.34
CA SER A 191 -1.39 -6.59 -26.49
C SER A 191 -1.16 -5.44 -25.52
N TYR A 192 -0.50 -5.67 -24.38
CA TYR A 192 -0.38 -4.66 -23.30
C TYR A 192 1.03 -4.10 -23.21
N ARG A 193 1.20 -2.84 -23.67
CA ARG A 193 2.46 -2.11 -23.57
C ARG A 193 2.21 -0.64 -23.29
N TRP A 194 3.14 -0.01 -22.57
CA TRP A 194 3.02 1.35 -22.07
C TRP A 194 4.16 2.24 -22.56
N TRP A 195 3.90 3.54 -22.60
CA TRP A 195 4.96 4.54 -22.59
C TRP A 195 5.48 4.70 -21.18
N ILE A 196 6.64 4.09 -20.89
CA ILE A 196 7.21 4.05 -19.54
C ILE A 196 8.25 5.17 -19.38
N PRO A 197 8.04 6.15 -18.46
CA PRO A 197 9.07 7.11 -18.09
C PRO A 197 10.17 6.43 -17.27
N ILE A 198 11.41 6.45 -17.77
CA ILE A 198 12.56 5.80 -17.13
C ILE A 198 13.40 6.83 -16.39
N THR A 199 13.59 6.59 -15.10
CA THR A 199 14.57 7.24 -14.24
C THR A 199 15.35 6.16 -13.48
N PHE A 200 16.61 6.42 -13.18
CA PHE A 200 17.42 5.51 -12.36
C PHE A 200 18.49 6.28 -11.58
N ALA A 201 18.96 5.65 -10.50
CA ALA A 201 20.14 6.02 -9.75
C ALA A 201 21.10 4.83 -9.74
N SER A 202 22.37 5.09 -9.52
CA SER A 202 23.42 4.06 -9.48
C SER A 202 24.29 4.25 -8.25
N ARG A 203 25.11 3.25 -7.93
CA ARG A 203 26.10 3.37 -6.85
C ARG A 203 27.04 4.57 -7.04
N GLU A 204 27.47 4.85 -8.26
CA GLU A 204 28.36 5.97 -8.59
C GLU A 204 27.66 7.34 -8.48
N ASN A 205 26.36 7.38 -8.77
CA ASN A 205 25.53 8.58 -8.66
C ASN A 205 24.20 8.25 -7.97
N PRO A 206 24.19 8.16 -6.62
CA PRO A 206 23.01 7.77 -5.84
C PRO A 206 22.00 8.92 -5.70
N ASN A 207 21.73 9.63 -6.79
CA ASN A 207 20.82 10.76 -6.80
C ASN A 207 19.40 10.36 -7.22
N PHE A 208 18.58 10.04 -6.22
CA PHE A 208 17.17 9.69 -6.40
C PHE A 208 16.25 10.91 -6.59
N ASN A 209 16.75 12.15 -6.48
CA ASN A 209 15.91 13.34 -6.63
C ASN A 209 15.66 13.70 -8.11
N VAL A 210 16.34 13.04 -9.06
CA VAL A 210 16.08 13.19 -10.49
C VAL A 210 14.86 12.34 -10.87
N THR A 211 13.69 12.96 -10.85
CA THR A 211 12.41 12.31 -11.16
C THR A 211 11.82 12.69 -12.51
N ASN A 212 12.41 13.67 -13.21
CA ASN A 212 12.06 14.02 -14.59
C ASN A 212 12.78 13.06 -15.56
N PRO A 213 12.05 12.19 -16.29
CA PRO A 213 12.64 11.20 -17.18
C PRO A 213 13.18 11.85 -18.46
N LYS A 214 14.44 11.55 -18.79
CA LYS A 214 15.02 11.83 -20.12
C LYS A 214 14.88 10.64 -21.08
N LEU A 215 14.57 9.46 -20.54
CA LEU A 215 14.48 8.21 -21.26
C LEU A 215 13.06 7.66 -21.19
N TRP A 216 12.59 7.13 -22.31
CA TRP A 216 11.25 6.57 -22.44
C TRP A 216 11.30 5.20 -23.08
N MET A 217 10.57 4.23 -22.54
CA MET A 217 10.31 2.98 -23.26
C MET A 217 9.01 3.13 -24.04
N SER A 218 9.06 2.93 -25.36
CA SER A 218 7.89 3.02 -26.22
C SER A 218 7.10 1.71 -26.20
N PRO A 219 5.75 1.74 -26.36
CA PRO A 219 4.97 0.52 -26.56
C PRO A 219 5.35 -0.23 -27.85
N LYS A 220 5.99 0.43 -28.82
CA LYS A 220 6.48 -0.23 -30.04
C LYS A 220 7.76 -1.03 -29.81
N GLU A 221 8.52 -0.72 -28.77
CA GLU A 221 9.77 -1.39 -28.43
C GLU A 221 9.50 -2.63 -27.57
N SER A 222 9.95 -3.81 -28.01
CA SER A 222 9.98 -5.01 -27.15
C SER A 222 11.13 -4.95 -26.14
N THR A 223 12.26 -4.38 -26.55
CA THR A 223 13.48 -4.24 -25.76
C THR A 223 14.06 -2.85 -25.95
N LYS A 224 14.63 -2.25 -24.91
CA LYS A 224 15.40 -1.01 -24.98
C LYS A 224 16.75 -1.18 -24.31
N THR A 225 17.85 -0.85 -24.97
CA THR A 225 19.18 -0.88 -24.35
C THR A 225 19.57 0.52 -23.90
N ILE A 226 20.02 0.66 -22.65
CA ILE A 226 20.49 1.92 -22.09
C ILE A 226 21.91 1.77 -21.54
N GLU A 227 22.63 2.88 -21.43
CA GLU A 227 23.94 2.92 -20.77
C GLU A 227 23.77 2.98 -19.25
N ILE A 228 24.57 2.18 -18.56
CA ILE A 228 24.64 2.14 -17.10
C ILE A 228 26.10 2.04 -16.66
N PRO A 229 26.45 2.43 -15.42
CA PRO A 229 27.76 2.14 -14.86
C PRO A 229 28.11 0.65 -14.97
N LYS A 230 29.40 0.37 -15.22
CA LYS A 230 29.89 -1.02 -15.35
C LYS A 230 29.79 -1.79 -14.04
N ASP A 231 30.03 -1.09 -12.94
CA ASP A 231 30.08 -1.62 -11.59
C ASP A 231 29.07 -0.89 -10.69
N GLY A 232 28.67 -1.55 -9.61
CA GLY A 232 27.64 -1.07 -8.69
C GLY A 232 26.22 -1.49 -9.07
N TRP A 233 25.32 -1.33 -8.11
CA TRP A 233 23.89 -1.52 -8.32
C TRP A 233 23.33 -0.36 -9.16
N VAL A 234 22.24 -0.65 -9.86
CA VAL A 234 21.33 0.33 -10.46
C VAL A 234 19.93 0.12 -9.90
N ILE A 235 19.26 1.21 -9.55
CA ILE A 235 17.88 1.21 -9.04
C ILE A 235 17.08 2.15 -9.93
N PHE A 236 15.94 1.67 -10.43
CA PHE A 236 15.09 2.38 -11.38
C PHE A 236 13.82 2.87 -10.69
N ASN A 237 13.13 3.80 -11.35
CA ASN A 237 11.94 4.46 -10.85
C ASN A 237 12.27 5.31 -9.61
N ASN A 238 13.11 6.31 -9.79
CA ASN A 238 13.51 7.23 -8.72
C ASN A 238 12.29 7.81 -8.02
N LYS A 239 12.27 7.72 -6.68
CA LYS A 239 11.14 8.10 -5.83
C LYS A 239 9.84 7.41 -6.23
N GLN A 240 9.89 6.28 -6.92
CA GLN A 240 8.73 5.53 -7.42
C GLN A 240 7.64 6.44 -8.03
N THR A 241 8.02 7.38 -8.89
CA THR A 241 7.07 8.31 -9.54
C THR A 241 6.28 7.64 -10.65
N GLY A 242 6.86 6.64 -11.31
CA GLY A 242 6.20 5.83 -12.32
C GLY A 242 5.32 4.75 -11.72
N VAL A 243 4.20 4.47 -12.37
CA VAL A 243 3.23 3.42 -11.98
C VAL A 243 3.68 2.07 -12.55
N TYR A 244 4.86 1.61 -12.18
CA TYR A 244 5.39 0.31 -12.63
C TYR A 244 6.32 -0.30 -11.58
N ARG A 245 6.41 -1.63 -11.59
CA ARG A 245 7.35 -2.40 -10.76
C ARG A 245 8.65 -2.59 -11.48
N VAL A 246 9.74 -2.80 -10.75
CA VAL A 246 11.03 -3.11 -11.35
C VAL A 246 11.53 -4.46 -10.86
N ASN A 247 11.93 -5.31 -11.79
CA ASN A 247 12.64 -6.54 -11.51
C ASN A 247 14.05 -6.46 -12.09
N TYR A 248 15.01 -7.05 -11.39
CA TYR A 248 16.41 -7.06 -11.75
C TYR A 248 16.90 -8.49 -11.96
N ASP A 249 18.03 -8.64 -12.64
CA ASP A 249 18.78 -9.88 -12.59
C ASP A 249 19.32 -10.17 -11.18
N ASP A 250 19.67 -11.42 -10.92
CA ASP A 250 20.15 -11.89 -9.61
C ASP A 250 21.37 -11.10 -9.11
N ARG A 251 22.26 -10.71 -10.02
CA ARG A 251 23.47 -9.97 -9.68
C ARG A 251 23.12 -8.60 -9.12
N ASN A 252 22.24 -7.86 -9.78
CA ASN A 252 21.87 -6.52 -9.32
C ASN A 252 21.00 -6.59 -8.04
N TRP A 253 20.13 -7.60 -7.89
CA TRP A 253 19.43 -7.85 -6.62
C TRP A 253 20.41 -8.07 -5.47
N GLU A 254 21.43 -8.92 -5.66
CA GLU A 254 22.47 -9.15 -4.64
C GLU A 254 23.24 -7.86 -4.30
N MET A 255 23.61 -7.06 -5.30
CA MET A 255 24.29 -5.78 -5.06
C MET A 255 23.43 -4.76 -4.32
N ILE A 256 22.11 -4.76 -4.55
CA ILE A 256 21.16 -3.94 -3.78
C ILE A 256 21.10 -4.44 -2.33
N ILE A 257 20.98 -5.75 -2.11
CA ILE A 257 20.94 -6.36 -0.78
C ILE A 257 22.22 -6.04 0.00
N ASP A 258 23.39 -6.19 -0.63
CA ASP A 258 24.67 -5.86 -0.02
C ASP A 258 24.75 -4.37 0.35
N GLN A 259 24.30 -3.46 -0.53
CA GLN A 259 24.25 -2.04 -0.20
C GLN A 259 23.37 -1.77 1.02
N LEU A 260 22.16 -2.35 1.07
CA LEU A 260 21.23 -2.18 2.19
C LEU A 260 21.79 -2.73 3.51
N LEU A 261 22.52 -3.86 3.44
CA LEU A 261 23.17 -4.46 4.60
C LEU A 261 24.39 -3.66 5.06
N ILE A 262 25.16 -3.06 4.16
CA ILE A 262 26.33 -2.23 4.51
C ILE A 262 25.86 -0.88 5.04
N ASP A 263 25.16 -0.11 4.19
CA ASP A 263 24.64 1.21 4.47
C ASP A 263 23.38 1.47 3.64
N HIS A 264 22.22 1.27 4.27
CA HIS A 264 20.93 1.51 3.64
C HIS A 264 20.66 2.99 3.38
N THR A 265 21.34 3.92 4.05
CA THR A 265 21.02 5.36 3.95
C THR A 265 21.44 5.98 2.61
N VAL A 266 22.31 5.30 1.85
CA VAL A 266 22.67 5.66 0.47
C VAL A 266 21.47 5.59 -0.48
N ILE A 267 20.53 4.67 -0.24
CA ILE A 267 19.33 4.51 -1.05
C ILE A 267 18.20 5.30 -0.41
N ASP A 268 17.49 6.09 -1.20
CA ASP A 268 16.40 6.92 -0.71
C ASP A 268 15.29 6.10 0.00
N PRO A 269 14.67 6.58 1.08
CA PRO A 269 13.71 5.79 1.88
C PRO A 269 12.51 5.33 1.05
N ILE A 270 12.12 6.09 0.05
CA ILE A 270 11.03 5.75 -0.85
C ILE A 270 11.44 4.60 -1.77
N ASN A 271 12.66 4.66 -2.30
CA ASN A 271 13.19 3.59 -3.13
C ASN A 271 13.49 2.33 -2.31
N ARG A 272 13.90 2.43 -1.04
CA ARG A 272 13.99 1.27 -0.14
C ARG A 272 12.64 0.60 0.07
N ALA A 273 11.60 1.40 0.29
CA ALA A 273 10.23 0.90 0.36
C ALA A 273 9.80 0.25 -0.96
N GLN A 274 10.14 0.85 -2.11
CA GLN A 274 9.87 0.25 -3.43
C GLN A 274 10.54 -1.09 -3.59
N ILE A 275 11.82 -1.19 -3.23
CA ILE A 275 12.61 -2.41 -3.31
C ILE A 275 11.96 -3.52 -2.47
N ILE A 276 11.50 -3.21 -1.25
CA ILE A 276 10.78 -4.17 -0.40
C ILE A 276 9.45 -4.59 -1.04
N ASP A 277 8.66 -3.63 -1.51
CA ASP A 277 7.35 -3.85 -2.12
C ASP A 277 7.47 -4.72 -3.37
N ASP A 278 8.37 -4.34 -4.28
CA ASP A 278 8.67 -5.04 -5.52
C ASP A 278 9.19 -6.44 -5.22
N ALA A 279 10.19 -6.61 -4.35
CA ALA A 279 10.73 -7.93 -4.04
C ALA A 279 9.66 -8.89 -3.49
N MET A 280 8.83 -8.43 -2.54
CA MET A 280 7.79 -9.26 -1.93
C MET A 280 6.65 -9.58 -2.90
N THR A 281 6.25 -8.62 -3.74
CA THR A 281 5.17 -8.83 -4.72
C THR A 281 5.64 -9.67 -5.91
N LEU A 282 6.87 -9.45 -6.40
CA LEU A 282 7.48 -10.25 -7.46
C LEU A 282 7.67 -11.69 -7.00
N ALA A 283 8.06 -11.91 -5.74
CA ALA A 283 8.13 -13.25 -5.18
C ALA A 283 6.75 -13.92 -5.10
N GLN A 284 5.72 -13.18 -4.70
CA GLN A 284 4.35 -13.69 -4.73
C GLN A 284 3.87 -14.04 -6.15
N ALA A 285 4.30 -13.27 -7.15
CA ALA A 285 4.00 -13.52 -8.56
C ALA A 285 4.87 -14.61 -9.22
N GLY A 286 5.85 -15.18 -8.50
CA GLY A 286 6.80 -16.16 -9.03
C GLY A 286 7.83 -15.58 -10.01
N LEU A 287 8.08 -14.26 -9.94
CA LEU A 287 9.08 -13.55 -10.76
C LEU A 287 10.42 -13.31 -10.03
N LEU A 288 10.46 -13.58 -8.72
CA LEU A 288 11.64 -13.51 -7.88
C LEU A 288 11.62 -14.68 -6.88
N PRO A 289 12.74 -15.33 -6.56
CA PRO A 289 12.78 -16.32 -5.49
C PRO A 289 12.44 -15.69 -4.12
N TYR A 290 11.68 -16.41 -3.29
CA TYR A 290 11.34 -15.93 -1.95
C TYR A 290 12.58 -15.78 -1.06
N GLU A 291 13.59 -16.61 -1.28
CA GLU A 291 14.88 -16.56 -0.60
C GLU A 291 15.56 -15.20 -0.80
N THR A 292 15.54 -14.65 -2.01
CA THR A 292 16.07 -13.31 -2.31
C THR A 292 15.28 -12.23 -1.59
N ALA A 293 13.95 -12.31 -1.63
CA ALA A 293 13.08 -11.35 -0.94
C ALA A 293 13.27 -11.38 0.60
N PHE A 294 13.39 -12.55 1.21
CA PHE A 294 13.61 -12.70 2.65
C PHE A 294 15.04 -12.33 3.06
N LYS A 295 16.04 -12.64 2.23
CA LYS A 295 17.42 -12.17 2.42
C LYS A 295 17.45 -10.64 2.45
N LEU A 296 16.75 -9.99 1.52
CA LEU A 296 16.59 -8.54 1.49
C LEU A 296 16.02 -8.01 2.81
N LEU A 297 14.90 -8.56 3.31
CA LEU A 297 14.28 -8.11 4.56
C LEU A 297 15.22 -8.11 5.78
N SER A 298 16.32 -8.86 5.74
CA SER A 298 17.30 -8.91 6.84
C SER A 298 17.94 -7.55 7.15
N TYR A 299 18.00 -6.62 6.18
CA TYR A 299 18.53 -5.28 6.40
C TYR A 299 17.68 -4.45 7.37
N LEU A 300 16.39 -4.77 7.53
CA LEU A 300 15.44 -4.02 8.36
C LEU A 300 15.89 -3.88 9.82
N LYS A 301 16.76 -4.77 10.31
CA LYS A 301 17.40 -4.64 11.63
C LYS A 301 18.11 -3.29 11.83
N LYS A 302 18.54 -2.64 10.74
CA LYS A 302 19.19 -1.32 10.73
C LYS A 302 18.25 -0.17 10.41
N GLU A 303 17.08 -0.44 9.81
CA GLU A 303 16.15 0.57 9.32
C GLU A 303 15.49 1.35 10.47
N THR A 304 15.34 2.66 10.29
CA THR A 304 14.75 3.56 11.29
C THR A 304 13.64 4.45 10.73
N GLU A 305 13.50 4.50 9.41
CA GLU A 305 12.54 5.37 8.75
C GLU A 305 11.17 4.70 8.57
N TYR A 306 10.13 5.51 8.61
CA TYR A 306 8.75 5.02 8.62
C TYR A 306 8.34 4.34 7.32
N VAL A 307 8.69 4.89 6.14
CA VAL A 307 8.16 4.39 4.85
C VAL A 307 8.62 2.96 4.57
N PRO A 308 9.92 2.61 4.66
CA PRO A 308 10.36 1.23 4.46
C PRO A 308 9.75 0.26 5.49
N TRP A 309 9.68 0.66 6.77
CA TRP A 309 9.05 -0.14 7.82
C TRP A 309 7.57 -0.40 7.56
N GLY A 310 6.81 0.64 7.22
CA GLY A 310 5.39 0.52 6.89
C GLY A 310 5.16 -0.46 5.74
N THR A 311 5.97 -0.36 4.69
CA THR A 311 5.90 -1.26 3.52
C THR A 311 6.30 -2.70 3.86
N ALA A 312 7.36 -2.91 4.66
CA ALA A 312 7.74 -4.23 5.13
C ALA A 312 6.65 -4.89 5.99
N LEU A 313 6.08 -4.14 6.94
CA LEU A 313 5.02 -4.61 7.81
C LEU A 313 3.73 -4.94 7.06
N ASP A 314 3.43 -4.19 5.99
CA ASP A 314 2.30 -4.45 5.09
C ASP A 314 2.55 -5.70 4.24
N SER A 315 3.74 -5.85 3.64
CA SER A 315 4.12 -7.02 2.84
C SER A 315 4.10 -8.33 3.66
N LEU A 316 4.59 -8.29 4.91
CA LEU A 316 4.55 -9.44 5.82
C LEU A 316 3.14 -9.84 6.26
N LYS A 317 2.10 -9.01 6.07
CA LYS A 317 0.71 -9.41 6.40
C LYS A 317 0.23 -10.56 5.55
N TYR A 318 0.58 -10.59 4.25
CA TYR A 318 0.20 -11.67 3.36
C TYR A 318 0.81 -12.99 3.85
N ILE A 319 2.13 -13.01 4.03
CA ILE A 319 2.87 -14.18 4.52
C ILE A 319 2.33 -14.64 5.88
N LYS A 320 2.09 -13.71 6.82
CA LYS A 320 1.47 -14.01 8.11
C LYS A 320 0.12 -14.72 7.93
N ARG A 321 -0.76 -14.20 7.07
CA ARG A 321 -2.09 -14.80 6.82
C ARG A 321 -1.99 -16.21 6.25
N MET A 322 -0.99 -16.47 5.41
CA MET A 322 -0.75 -17.79 4.84
C MET A 322 -0.20 -18.78 5.89
N PHE A 323 0.67 -18.32 6.79
CA PHE A 323 1.34 -19.16 7.77
C PHE A 323 0.57 -19.34 9.09
N GLN A 324 -0.32 -18.41 9.48
CA GLN A 324 -0.88 -18.32 10.85
C GLN A 324 -1.60 -19.55 11.40
N HIS A 325 -2.03 -20.48 10.54
CA HIS A 325 -2.69 -21.73 10.93
C HIS A 325 -1.88 -22.97 10.52
N THR A 326 -0.56 -22.83 10.39
CA THR A 326 0.36 -23.89 9.98
C THR A 326 1.46 -24.11 11.01
N GLY A 327 2.15 -25.26 10.99
CA GLY A 327 3.28 -25.55 11.89
C GLY A 327 4.45 -24.57 11.74
N GLY A 328 4.64 -24.01 10.54
CA GLY A 328 5.67 -23.03 10.24
C GLY A 328 5.48 -21.64 10.85
N TYR A 329 4.32 -21.34 11.46
CA TYR A 329 4.04 -20.00 12.00
C TYR A 329 5.06 -19.57 13.07
N GLY A 330 5.52 -20.51 13.91
CA GLY A 330 6.52 -20.22 14.94
C GLY A 330 7.82 -19.67 14.34
N ALA A 331 8.32 -20.29 13.26
CA ALA A 331 9.54 -19.83 12.59
C ALA A 331 9.36 -18.43 11.98
N LEU A 332 8.22 -18.17 11.33
CA LEU A 332 7.91 -16.84 10.79
C LEU A 332 7.79 -15.78 11.88
N ARG A 333 7.20 -16.14 13.02
CA ARG A 333 7.07 -15.26 14.19
C ARG A 333 8.44 -14.86 14.72
N GLU A 334 9.34 -15.82 14.94
CA GLU A 334 10.70 -15.52 15.44
C GLU A 334 11.47 -14.66 14.44
N PHE A 335 11.42 -14.99 13.15
CA PHE A 335 12.03 -14.14 12.13
C PHE A 335 11.49 -12.70 12.19
N SER A 336 10.16 -12.52 12.22
CA SER A 336 9.54 -11.20 12.29
C SER A 336 9.95 -10.41 13.55
N LEU A 337 10.02 -11.08 14.71
CA LEU A 337 10.49 -10.47 15.94
C LEU A 337 11.97 -10.08 15.84
N SER A 338 12.82 -10.94 15.29
CA SER A 338 14.25 -10.65 15.11
C SER A 338 14.55 -9.41 14.25
N LEU A 339 13.64 -9.06 13.33
CA LEU A 339 13.72 -7.85 12.53
C LEU A 339 13.27 -6.61 13.33
N ILE A 340 12.17 -6.73 14.07
CA ILE A 340 11.46 -5.59 14.67
C ILE A 340 12.00 -5.22 16.06
N LEU A 341 12.52 -6.18 16.83
CA LEU A 341 13.01 -5.92 18.18
C LEU A 341 14.09 -4.82 18.26
N PRO A 342 15.08 -4.75 17.36
CA PRO A 342 16.09 -3.68 17.37
C PRO A 342 15.52 -2.26 17.28
N ILE A 343 14.42 -2.06 16.55
CA ILE A 343 13.74 -0.75 16.48
C ILE A 343 12.76 -0.57 17.66
N PHE A 344 12.13 -1.64 18.13
CA PHE A 344 11.27 -1.62 19.31
C PHE A 344 12.03 -1.17 20.56
N GLU A 345 13.23 -1.68 20.80
CA GLU A 345 14.05 -1.32 21.96
C GLU A 345 14.48 0.16 21.97
N LYS A 346 14.54 0.78 20.79
CA LYS A 346 14.79 2.22 20.64
C LYS A 346 13.53 3.07 20.83
N LEU A 347 12.36 2.45 20.81
CA LEU A 347 11.06 3.12 20.91
C LEU A 347 10.51 2.97 22.33
N GLU A 348 10.32 4.10 22.99
CA GLU A 348 9.59 4.15 24.25
C GLU A 348 8.09 3.91 24.02
N PHE A 349 7.39 3.35 25.02
CA PHE A 349 5.94 3.19 25.02
C PHE A 349 5.20 4.48 25.42
N GLU A 350 5.74 5.62 25.05
CA GLU A 350 5.19 6.94 25.34
C GLU A 350 5.36 7.83 24.11
N GLU A 351 4.41 8.73 23.89
CA GLU A 351 4.56 9.75 22.85
C GLU A 351 5.30 10.95 23.45
N LYS A 352 6.33 11.41 22.76
CA LYS A 352 7.06 12.64 23.14
C LYS A 352 6.37 13.83 22.48
N GLU A 353 6.32 14.96 23.17
CA GLU A 353 5.68 16.18 22.65
C GLU A 353 6.30 16.64 21.33
N ASN A 354 7.62 16.47 21.19
CA ASN A 354 8.42 16.89 20.03
C ASN A 354 8.49 15.83 18.91
N ASP A 355 7.78 14.70 19.01
CA ASP A 355 7.78 13.71 17.93
C ASP A 355 7.10 14.30 16.70
N ASN A 356 7.75 14.21 15.53
CA ASN A 356 7.09 14.47 14.27
C ASN A 356 6.00 13.41 14.02
N VAL A 357 5.05 13.72 13.14
CA VAL A 357 3.90 12.85 12.89
C VAL A 357 4.30 11.47 12.37
N LEU A 358 5.36 11.36 11.58
CA LEU A 358 5.82 10.08 11.03
C LEU A 358 6.42 9.19 12.11
N ASP A 359 7.14 9.77 13.07
CA ASP A 359 7.67 9.03 14.22
C ASP A 359 6.54 8.54 15.12
N LYS A 360 5.49 9.34 15.33
CA LYS A 360 4.28 8.88 16.03
C LYS A 360 3.63 7.69 15.32
N ILE A 361 3.44 7.77 14.01
CA ILE A 361 2.83 6.67 13.24
C ILE A 361 3.72 5.42 13.25
N LYS A 362 5.03 5.58 13.02
CA LYS A 362 6.02 4.50 13.08
C LYS A 362 5.97 3.81 14.44
N ARG A 363 5.99 4.57 15.54
CA ARG A 363 5.92 4.04 16.90
C ARG A 363 4.67 3.18 17.08
N VAL A 364 3.50 3.71 16.71
CA VAL A 364 2.23 2.97 16.80
C VAL A 364 2.28 1.66 16.01
N GLU A 365 2.82 1.67 14.80
CA GLU A 365 2.85 0.48 13.95
C GLU A 365 3.83 -0.58 14.44
N ILE A 366 5.01 -0.18 14.89
CA ILE A 366 6.02 -1.07 15.46
C ILE A 366 5.50 -1.68 16.78
N LEU A 367 5.05 -0.87 17.73
CA LEU A 367 4.51 -1.34 19.01
C LEU A 367 3.33 -2.29 18.80
N SER A 368 2.37 -1.89 17.97
CA SER A 368 1.21 -2.71 17.61
C SER A 368 1.65 -4.05 17.00
N ARG A 369 2.66 -4.05 16.11
CA ARG A 369 3.15 -5.29 15.49
C ARG A 369 3.80 -6.20 16.51
N VAL A 370 4.72 -5.71 17.33
CA VAL A 370 5.44 -6.49 18.35
C VAL A 370 4.47 -7.13 19.34
N CYS A 371 3.51 -6.34 19.85
CA CYS A 371 2.43 -6.84 20.70
C CYS A 371 1.58 -7.90 19.97
N SER A 372 1.25 -7.70 18.69
CA SER A 372 0.46 -8.67 17.91
C SER A 372 1.19 -9.99 17.62
N LEU A 373 2.52 -9.99 17.69
CA LEU A 373 3.37 -11.17 17.62
C LEU A 373 3.50 -11.85 19.00
N GLY A 374 2.95 -11.28 20.06
CA GLY A 374 2.94 -11.88 21.39
C GLY A 374 4.25 -11.74 22.15
N TYR A 375 5.05 -10.70 21.87
CA TYR A 375 6.23 -10.39 22.66
C TYR A 375 5.82 -9.94 24.07
N LYS A 376 6.24 -10.70 25.10
CA LYS A 376 5.69 -10.61 26.45
C LYS A 376 5.81 -9.21 27.07
N PRO A 377 6.95 -8.49 26.97
CA PRO A 377 7.04 -7.12 27.50
C PRO A 377 5.98 -6.17 26.95
N CYS A 378 5.75 -6.19 25.62
CA CYS A 378 4.74 -5.36 24.97
C CYS A 378 3.30 -5.75 25.38
N VAL A 379 3.04 -7.06 25.44
CA VAL A 379 1.74 -7.61 25.83
C VAL A 379 1.40 -7.25 27.27
N ASN A 380 2.32 -7.47 28.21
CA ASN A 380 2.10 -7.18 29.62
C ASN A 380 1.79 -5.69 29.83
N LEU A 381 2.59 -4.81 29.22
CA LEU A 381 2.35 -3.37 29.29
C LEU A 381 0.98 -2.95 28.75
N SER A 382 0.54 -3.56 27.63
CA SER A 382 -0.80 -3.30 27.08
C SER A 382 -1.91 -3.75 28.04
N VAL A 383 -1.73 -4.91 28.69
CA VAL A 383 -2.68 -5.43 29.69
C VAL A 383 -2.72 -4.54 30.92
N ASP A 384 -1.57 -4.10 31.42
CA ASP A 384 -1.47 -3.26 32.62
C ASP A 384 -2.09 -1.89 32.41
N LEU A 385 -1.84 -1.26 31.25
CA LEU A 385 -2.48 -0.01 30.87
C LEU A 385 -4.00 -0.14 30.77
N TYR A 386 -4.48 -1.26 30.24
CA TYR A 386 -5.92 -1.51 30.13
C TYR A 386 -6.56 -1.74 31.49
N LYS A 387 -5.91 -2.49 32.40
CA LYS A 387 -6.35 -2.66 33.78
C LYS A 387 -6.44 -1.34 34.53
N ALA A 388 -5.41 -0.51 34.42
CA ALA A 388 -5.42 0.84 35.01
C ALA A 388 -6.58 1.70 34.47
N TRP A 389 -6.96 1.52 33.19
CA TRP A 389 -8.13 2.17 32.61
C TRP A 389 -9.46 1.58 33.13
N MET A 390 -9.55 0.27 33.38
CA MET A 390 -10.73 -0.34 34.02
C MET A 390 -10.94 0.18 35.44
N GLU A 391 -9.86 0.37 36.20
CA GLU A 391 -9.90 0.92 37.56
C GLU A 391 -10.32 2.39 37.58
N ASN A 392 -9.87 3.19 36.60
CA ASN A 392 -10.19 4.61 36.49
C ASN A 392 -10.63 4.99 35.07
N PRO A 393 -11.90 4.74 34.69
CA PRO A 393 -12.38 4.91 33.32
C PRO A 393 -12.29 6.34 32.79
N ASP A 394 -12.39 7.33 33.67
CA ASP A 394 -12.41 8.76 33.34
C ASP A 394 -11.01 9.40 33.27
N LEU A 395 -9.97 8.71 33.75
CA LEU A 395 -8.58 9.17 33.77
C LEU A 395 -7.66 8.22 32.98
N SER A 396 -8.08 7.86 31.77
CA SER A 396 -7.29 6.98 30.90
C SER A 396 -5.95 7.62 30.55
N LYS A 397 -4.86 7.02 31.02
CA LYS A 397 -3.48 7.38 30.64
C LYS A 397 -3.06 6.83 29.26
N ILE A 398 -3.98 6.16 28.56
CA ILE A 398 -3.68 5.54 27.26
C ILE A 398 -3.76 6.62 26.18
N SER A 399 -2.64 6.89 25.51
CA SER A 399 -2.63 7.76 24.34
C SER A 399 -3.72 7.34 23.33
N PRO A 400 -4.47 8.30 22.75
CA PRO A 400 -5.46 8.01 21.71
C PRO A 400 -4.91 7.16 20.56
N ASN A 401 -3.65 7.33 20.20
CA ASN A 401 -2.99 6.59 19.13
C ASN A 401 -2.74 5.11 19.51
N PHE A 402 -2.61 4.81 20.80
CA PHE A 402 -2.32 3.47 21.31
C PHE A 402 -3.59 2.66 21.62
N LYS A 403 -4.70 3.33 21.92
CA LYS A 403 -5.99 2.70 22.30
C LYS A 403 -6.37 1.52 21.40
N LYS A 404 -6.25 1.68 20.07
CA LYS A 404 -6.66 0.64 19.12
C LYS A 404 -5.95 -0.70 19.34
N PHE A 405 -4.63 -0.68 19.52
CA PHE A 405 -3.89 -1.94 19.70
C PHE A 405 -3.90 -2.37 21.17
N VAL A 406 -3.81 -1.44 22.12
CA VAL A 406 -3.87 -1.75 23.56
C VAL A 406 -5.17 -2.47 23.91
N PHE A 407 -6.32 -1.97 23.46
CA PHE A 407 -7.62 -2.58 23.76
C PHE A 407 -7.74 -3.96 23.11
N CYS A 408 -7.32 -4.09 21.86
CA CYS A 408 -7.33 -5.37 21.15
C CYS A 408 -6.44 -6.42 21.84
N ILE A 409 -5.26 -6.04 22.32
CA ILE A 409 -4.33 -6.94 23.02
C ILE A 409 -4.88 -7.33 24.40
N ALA A 410 -5.39 -6.36 25.16
CA ALA A 410 -5.99 -6.63 26.46
C ALA A 410 -7.19 -7.58 26.37
N ILE A 411 -8.10 -7.37 25.42
CA ILE A 411 -9.25 -8.28 25.19
C ILE A 411 -8.79 -9.65 24.67
N ARG A 412 -7.72 -9.69 23.87
CA ARG A 412 -7.16 -10.94 23.35
C ARG A 412 -6.58 -11.82 24.44
N GLU A 413 -5.86 -11.24 25.39
CA GLU A 413 -5.22 -11.97 26.50
C GLU A 413 -6.12 -12.09 27.74
N GLY A 414 -7.12 -11.22 27.87
CA GLY A 414 -8.06 -11.18 28.98
C GLY A 414 -9.22 -12.15 28.87
N GLY A 415 -10.25 -11.87 29.67
CA GLY A 415 -11.47 -12.65 29.77
C GLY A 415 -12.74 -11.86 29.49
N PHE A 416 -13.80 -12.28 30.17
CA PHE A 416 -15.12 -11.69 29.98
C PHE A 416 -15.21 -10.31 30.63
N ASP A 417 -14.46 -10.06 31.71
CA ASP A 417 -14.51 -8.79 32.43
C ASP A 417 -13.96 -7.63 31.59
N GLU A 418 -12.81 -7.82 30.94
CA GLU A 418 -12.23 -6.85 29.99
C GLU A 418 -13.15 -6.64 28.78
N TRP A 419 -13.73 -7.72 28.26
CA TRP A 419 -14.65 -7.65 27.13
C TRP A 419 -15.94 -6.90 27.50
N LYS A 420 -16.53 -7.23 28.65
CA LYS A 420 -17.76 -6.60 29.17
C LYS A 420 -17.52 -5.13 29.47
N PHE A 421 -16.39 -4.77 30.06
CA PHE A 421 -16.03 -3.38 30.28
C PHE A 421 -15.99 -2.58 28.96
N SER A 422 -15.33 -3.11 27.92
CA SER A 422 -15.37 -2.47 26.59
C SER A 422 -16.78 -2.34 26.02
N TRP A 423 -17.62 -3.36 26.22
CA TRP A 423 -19.01 -3.34 25.77
C TRP A 423 -19.82 -2.25 26.48
N ASP A 424 -19.72 -2.17 27.80
CA ASP A 424 -20.42 -1.16 28.61
C ASP A 424 -19.97 0.26 28.23
N ARG A 425 -18.68 0.45 27.93
CA ARG A 425 -18.14 1.71 27.40
C ARG A 425 -18.72 2.04 26.01
N TYR A 426 -18.88 1.03 25.15
CA TYR A 426 -19.46 1.21 23.81
C TYR A 426 -20.92 1.67 23.89
N GLU A 427 -21.71 1.09 24.80
CA GLU A 427 -23.10 1.48 25.01
C GLU A 427 -23.23 2.90 25.57
N LYS A 428 -22.36 3.29 26.51
CA LYS A 428 -22.38 4.61 27.14
C LYS A 428 -21.81 5.73 26.28
N SER A 429 -20.89 5.43 25.37
CA SER A 429 -20.25 6.46 24.55
C SER A 429 -21.25 7.07 23.56
N ASN A 430 -21.08 8.36 23.26
CA ASN A 430 -21.76 9.05 22.16
C ASN A 430 -20.79 9.41 21.02
N ASP A 431 -19.50 9.11 21.17
CA ASP A 431 -18.47 9.36 20.14
C ASP A 431 -18.39 8.17 19.16
N GLY A 432 -18.69 8.44 17.89
CA GLY A 432 -18.60 7.44 16.82
C GLY A 432 -17.18 6.88 16.61
N ALA A 433 -16.13 7.68 16.87
CA ALA A 433 -14.75 7.23 16.75
C ALA A 433 -14.39 6.25 17.88
N GLU A 434 -14.74 6.58 19.13
CA GLU A 434 -14.57 5.68 20.28
C GLU A 434 -15.37 4.38 20.09
N LYS A 435 -16.62 4.46 19.63
CA LYS A 435 -17.45 3.28 19.35
C LYS A 435 -16.80 2.34 18.34
N ASN A 436 -16.31 2.87 17.22
CA ASN A 436 -15.61 2.08 16.22
C ASN A 436 -14.33 1.43 16.78
N LEU A 437 -13.60 2.15 17.62
CA LEU A 437 -12.40 1.60 18.26
C LEU A 437 -12.75 0.42 19.18
N LEU A 438 -13.78 0.56 20.01
CA LEU A 438 -14.26 -0.48 20.92
C LEU A 438 -14.79 -1.71 20.16
N LEU A 439 -15.61 -1.52 19.12
CA LEU A 439 -16.10 -2.62 18.28
C LEU A 439 -14.95 -3.44 17.67
N ASN A 440 -13.94 -2.77 17.11
CA ASN A 440 -12.77 -3.47 16.57
C ASN A 440 -12.02 -4.27 17.64
N ALA A 441 -11.92 -3.75 18.86
CA ALA A 441 -11.22 -4.41 19.95
C ALA A 441 -11.99 -5.64 20.48
N LEU A 442 -13.32 -5.55 20.59
CA LEU A 442 -14.20 -6.63 21.05
C LEU A 442 -14.08 -7.90 20.17
N GLY A 443 -13.76 -7.74 18.88
CA GLY A 443 -13.50 -8.84 17.96
C GLY A 443 -12.13 -9.53 18.14
N CYS A 444 -11.25 -9.02 19.00
CA CYS A 444 -9.91 -9.59 19.21
C CYS A 444 -9.84 -10.75 20.20
N SER A 445 -10.95 -11.10 20.88
CA SER A 445 -10.99 -12.18 21.86
C SER A 445 -10.58 -13.53 21.26
N LYS A 446 -9.83 -14.33 22.01
CA LYS A 446 -9.51 -15.73 21.64
C LYS A 446 -10.63 -16.71 22.04
N LYS A 447 -11.59 -16.29 22.87
CA LYS A 447 -12.62 -17.17 23.43
C LYS A 447 -13.82 -17.24 22.48
N SER A 448 -14.04 -18.41 21.87
CA SER A 448 -15.10 -18.63 20.88
C SER A 448 -16.50 -18.25 21.36
N TRP A 449 -16.81 -18.51 22.63
CA TRP A 449 -18.12 -18.18 23.22
C TRP A 449 -18.34 -16.66 23.37
N ILE A 450 -17.28 -15.88 23.64
CA ILE A 450 -17.34 -14.41 23.68
C ILE A 450 -17.58 -13.86 22.26
N LEU A 451 -16.88 -14.40 21.27
CA LEU A 451 -17.08 -14.02 19.87
C LEU A 451 -18.50 -14.36 19.39
N ASN A 452 -19.05 -15.51 19.80
CA ASN A 452 -20.43 -15.88 19.47
C ASN A 452 -21.45 -14.89 20.08
N GLU A 453 -21.23 -14.50 21.34
CA GLU A 453 -22.05 -13.46 21.98
C GLU A 453 -21.95 -12.12 21.24
N TYR A 454 -20.74 -11.71 20.85
CA TYR A 454 -20.52 -10.50 20.05
C TYR A 454 -21.29 -10.52 18.73
N LEU A 455 -21.27 -11.64 18.01
CA LEU A 455 -21.99 -11.82 16.75
C LEU A 455 -23.50 -11.76 16.93
N ASN A 456 -24.02 -12.41 17.97
CA ASN A 456 -25.44 -12.38 18.27
C ASN A 456 -25.95 -10.96 18.53
N ARG A 457 -25.12 -10.09 19.11
CA ARG A 457 -25.43 -8.66 19.30
C ARG A 457 -25.34 -7.86 18.01
N GLY A 458 -24.51 -8.26 17.04
CA GLY A 458 -24.44 -7.63 15.72
C GLY A 458 -25.60 -8.00 14.78
N ILE A 459 -26.23 -9.16 14.98
CA ILE A 459 -27.31 -9.67 14.10
C ILE A 459 -28.70 -9.23 14.59
N LYS A 460 -28.91 -9.04 15.90
CA LYS A 460 -30.22 -8.69 16.45
C LYS A 460 -30.59 -7.23 16.16
N GLU A 461 -31.60 -7.02 15.31
CA GLU A 461 -32.17 -5.69 15.09
C GLU A 461 -32.66 -5.08 16.42
N GLY A 462 -32.28 -3.82 16.65
CA GLY A 462 -32.70 -3.05 17.83
C GLY A 462 -31.93 -3.31 19.12
N LYS A 463 -30.92 -4.21 19.14
CA LYS A 463 -30.09 -4.46 20.34
C LYS A 463 -28.61 -4.18 20.09
N GLY A 464 -28.20 -2.93 20.35
CA GLY A 464 -26.80 -2.58 20.61
C GLY A 464 -26.04 -1.95 19.43
N ILE A 465 -25.89 -2.66 18.30
CA ILE A 465 -25.04 -2.21 17.18
C ILE A 465 -25.87 -1.59 16.06
N ARG A 466 -25.45 -0.43 15.54
CA ARG A 466 -26.11 0.24 14.41
C ARG A 466 -25.95 -0.58 13.12
N LYS A 467 -26.94 -0.56 12.23
CA LYS A 467 -26.88 -1.27 10.94
C LYS A 467 -25.64 -0.92 10.12
N GLN A 468 -25.28 0.35 10.06
CA GLN A 468 -24.07 0.83 9.36
C GLN A 468 -22.74 0.32 9.96
N ASP A 469 -22.72 -0.01 11.26
CA ASP A 469 -21.53 -0.50 11.97
C ASP A 469 -21.45 -2.03 11.96
N SER A 470 -22.53 -2.71 11.55
CA SER A 470 -22.63 -4.18 11.54
C SER A 470 -21.60 -4.81 10.60
N ALA A 471 -21.25 -4.13 9.49
CA ALA A 471 -20.21 -4.58 8.57
C ALA A 471 -18.83 -4.74 9.25
N SER A 472 -18.51 -3.89 10.23
CA SER A 472 -17.26 -4.00 11.01
C SER A 472 -17.23 -5.26 11.87
N VAL A 473 -18.38 -5.72 12.36
CA VAL A 473 -18.55 -6.98 13.09
C VAL A 473 -18.33 -8.18 12.16
N PHE A 474 -18.94 -8.14 10.97
CA PHE A 474 -18.91 -9.24 9.99
C PHE A 474 -17.62 -9.34 9.18
N LYS A 475 -16.77 -8.31 9.17
CA LYS A 475 -15.41 -8.36 8.60
C LYS A 475 -14.58 -9.55 9.12
N SER A 476 -15.00 -10.14 10.24
CA SER A 476 -14.39 -11.27 10.92
C SER A 476 -14.93 -12.66 10.54
N LEU A 477 -15.92 -12.80 9.64
CA LEU A 477 -16.51 -14.11 9.32
C LEU A 477 -16.48 -14.52 7.84
N LYS A 478 -15.79 -15.63 7.57
CA LYS A 478 -15.81 -16.38 6.30
C LYS A 478 -17.03 -17.32 6.20
N ASP A 479 -17.57 -17.78 7.34
CA ASP A 479 -18.58 -18.84 7.38
C ASP A 479 -20.02 -18.33 7.15
N PHE A 480 -20.27 -17.04 7.40
CA PHE A 480 -21.56 -16.40 7.08
C PHE A 480 -21.86 -16.40 5.58
N LEU A 481 -20.81 -16.23 4.76
CA LEU A 481 -20.91 -16.18 3.30
C LEU A 481 -21.28 -17.54 2.68
N LYS A 482 -20.88 -18.65 3.30
CA LYS A 482 -21.20 -20.00 2.80
C LYS A 482 -22.67 -20.39 2.98
N LYS A 483 -23.34 -19.87 4.01
CA LYS A 483 -24.71 -20.28 4.38
C LYS A 483 -25.82 -19.45 3.73
N ASN A 484 -25.52 -18.29 3.14
CA ASN A 484 -26.53 -17.34 2.64
C ASN A 484 -26.37 -17.04 1.14
N LYS A 485 -26.11 -18.08 0.34
CA LYS A 485 -25.78 -17.95 -1.09
C LYS A 485 -26.93 -17.37 -1.93
N ASP A 486 -28.17 -17.72 -1.59
CA ASP A 486 -29.34 -17.36 -2.40
C ASP A 486 -29.86 -15.93 -2.16
N GLY A 487 -29.42 -15.26 -1.08
CA GLY A 487 -29.76 -13.87 -0.76
C GLY A 487 -28.76 -12.82 -1.25
N LEU A 488 -27.71 -13.24 -1.99
CA LEU A 488 -26.51 -12.44 -2.26
C LEU A 488 -26.32 -12.10 -3.74
N LEU A 489 -27.39 -11.91 -4.52
CA LEU A 489 -27.28 -11.42 -5.91
C LEU A 489 -26.34 -10.19 -6.07
N PRO A 490 -26.31 -9.19 -5.15
CA PRO A 490 -25.34 -8.08 -5.23
C PRO A 490 -23.89 -8.47 -4.90
N ALA A 491 -23.66 -9.62 -4.25
CA ALA A 491 -22.35 -10.07 -3.77
C ALA A 491 -21.80 -11.28 -4.54
N GLU A 492 -22.45 -11.71 -5.62
CA GLU A 492 -21.97 -12.79 -6.49
C GLU A 492 -20.54 -12.53 -6.97
N ARG A 493 -20.25 -11.29 -7.42
CA ARG A 493 -18.91 -10.87 -7.83
C ARG A 493 -17.89 -10.97 -6.68
N ALA A 494 -18.28 -10.57 -5.47
CA ALA A 494 -17.42 -10.69 -4.30
C ALA A 494 -17.18 -12.15 -3.90
N ALA A 495 -18.18 -13.03 -4.09
CA ALA A 495 -18.04 -14.46 -3.85
C ALA A 495 -17.11 -15.14 -4.87
N GLN A 496 -17.22 -14.79 -6.16
CA GLN A 496 -16.30 -15.24 -7.20
C GLN A 496 -14.86 -14.80 -6.90
N GLN A 497 -14.66 -13.52 -6.56
CA GLN A 497 -13.35 -12.99 -6.15
C GLN A 497 -12.79 -13.73 -4.91
N ALA A 498 -13.64 -14.09 -3.95
CA ALA A 498 -13.22 -14.84 -2.78
C ALA A 498 -12.79 -16.28 -3.13
N LEU A 499 -13.45 -16.92 -4.10
CA LEU A 499 -13.09 -18.24 -4.62
C LEU A 499 -11.74 -18.19 -5.35
N GLU A 500 -11.59 -17.27 -6.31
CA GLU A 500 -10.32 -17.08 -7.04
C GLU A 500 -9.17 -16.79 -6.07
N LYS A 501 -9.41 -15.96 -5.06
CA LYS A 501 -8.43 -15.66 -4.01
C LYS A 501 -8.08 -16.91 -3.19
N ALA A 502 -9.04 -17.78 -2.89
CA ALA A 502 -8.79 -19.02 -2.17
C ALA A 502 -7.96 -20.00 -3.01
N GLU A 503 -8.26 -20.16 -4.29
CA GLU A 503 -7.49 -21.00 -5.22
C GLU A 503 -6.05 -20.49 -5.39
N ASN A 504 -5.87 -19.18 -5.57
CA ASN A 504 -4.55 -18.56 -5.64
C ASN A 504 -3.75 -18.79 -4.36
N ASN A 505 -4.39 -18.68 -3.20
CA ASN A 505 -3.75 -18.95 -1.91
C ASN A 505 -3.33 -20.44 -1.78
N LEU A 506 -4.13 -21.39 -2.28
CA LEU A 506 -3.76 -22.81 -2.27
C LEU A 506 -2.54 -23.07 -3.15
N LYS A 507 -2.56 -22.59 -4.41
CA LYS A 507 -1.40 -22.68 -5.32
C LYS A 507 -0.13 -22.06 -4.71
N TRP A 508 -0.29 -20.93 -4.02
CA TRP A 508 0.81 -20.29 -3.31
C TRP A 508 1.38 -21.18 -2.20
N MET A 509 0.53 -21.84 -1.41
CA MET A 509 0.97 -22.77 -0.37
C MET A 509 1.76 -23.93 -0.98
N ASP A 510 1.24 -24.54 -2.05
CA ASP A 510 1.88 -25.69 -2.71
C ASP A 510 3.26 -25.35 -3.28
N ASN A 511 3.42 -24.15 -3.83
CA ASN A 511 4.67 -23.75 -4.51
C ASN A 511 5.72 -23.18 -3.56
N TYR A 512 5.32 -22.46 -2.49
CA TYR A 512 6.24 -21.60 -1.75
C TYR A 512 6.31 -21.87 -0.25
N TYR A 513 5.35 -22.59 0.34
CA TYR A 513 5.31 -22.81 1.78
C TYR A 513 6.59 -23.47 2.30
N GLN A 514 6.99 -24.58 1.67
CA GLN A 514 8.14 -25.36 2.11
C GLN A 514 9.45 -24.59 1.91
N VAL A 515 9.61 -23.92 0.76
CA VAL A 515 10.76 -23.08 0.44
C VAL A 515 10.98 -21.99 1.50
N ILE A 516 9.92 -21.27 1.85
CA ILE A 516 9.98 -20.23 2.89
C ILE A 516 10.28 -20.84 4.26
N LEU A 517 9.65 -21.97 4.60
CA LEU A 517 9.86 -22.63 5.89
C LEU A 517 11.31 -23.11 6.05
N ASP A 518 11.89 -23.70 5.01
CA ASP A 518 13.28 -24.16 5.01
C ASP A 518 14.24 -22.99 5.16
N TRP A 519 14.00 -21.89 4.42
CA TRP A 519 14.79 -20.66 4.57
C TRP A 519 14.73 -20.11 5.99
N LEU A 520 13.53 -20.05 6.60
CA LEU A 520 13.34 -19.57 7.96
C LEU A 520 14.06 -20.43 9.01
N ASN A 521 14.04 -21.76 8.84
CA ASN A 521 14.70 -22.68 9.75
C ASN A 521 16.23 -22.64 9.61
N ASN A 522 16.75 -22.52 8.39
CA ASN A 522 18.20 -22.52 8.11
C ASN A 522 18.92 -21.27 8.61
N ASN A 523 18.22 -20.14 8.72
CA ASN A 523 18.80 -18.87 9.17
C ASN A 523 18.66 -18.64 10.70
N ASN A 524 18.23 -19.67 11.43
CA ASN A 524 18.30 -19.84 12.89
C ASN A 524 17.99 -18.60 13.76
N PHE A 525 16.87 -17.94 13.49
CA PHE A 525 16.42 -16.75 14.24
C PHE A 525 15.91 -17.04 15.67
N ARG A 526 15.90 -18.31 16.10
CA ARG A 526 15.35 -18.75 17.40
C ARG A 526 16.25 -18.47 18.60
N ASN A 527 17.54 -18.18 18.39
CA ASN A 527 18.52 -18.08 19.48
C ASN A 527 18.77 -16.64 19.99
N ASN A 528 18.07 -15.63 19.46
CA ASN A 528 18.32 -14.20 19.73
C ASN A 528 17.12 -13.44 20.32
N ILE A 529 16.10 -14.13 20.85
CA ILE A 529 14.83 -13.51 21.33
C ILE A 529 14.58 -13.86 22.80
#